data_AF-A0A947S136-F1
#
_entry.id   AF-A0A947S136-F1
#
_cell.length_a   1.000
_cell.length_b   1.000
_cell.length_c   1.000
_cell.angle_alpha   90.00
_cell.angle_beta   90.00
_cell.angle_gamma   90.00
#
_symmetry.space_group_name_H-M   'P 1'
#
loop_
_entity.id
_entity.type
_entity.pdbx_description
1 polymer ?
#
loop_
_entity_poly.entity_id
_entity_poly.type
_entity_poly.pdbx_seq_one_letter_code
_entity_poly.pdbx_strand_id
1 'polypeptide(L)'
;MNLIGHNYISYKTLGHINANTLIGSHLPDFVPFLPSSVLNFKEVHENHQELLNFIAKNYPSFIDIPLSMMCHSVEFGADEYNKDIETWLLENNKDLKNKIARMITKASNISYETAYGPRLHNYLWCGIDFYLIKNNPENITDKFAEELKNINYPETAEILADFYKKGPKDIENNLRDHFTIINFETFRNEKSFTIFWSKFLSSLQEGDSLDINKGINLLEFIYETFESKWKNILEKTENKVGEKTKRFIINERRRVSF
;
A
#
# COMPACT_ATOMS: atom_id res chain seq x y z
N MET A 1 0.74 4.33 -5.80
CA MET A 1 1.11 3.05 -5.19
C MET A 1 2.19 3.33 -4.16
N ASN A 2 1.95 2.94 -2.91
CA ASN A 2 2.73 3.32 -1.73
C ASN A 2 2.83 2.11 -0.78
N LEU A 3 3.76 1.19 -1.04
CA LEU A 3 3.73 -0.13 -0.41
C LEU A 3 4.09 -0.07 1.08
N ILE A 4 5.21 0.57 1.39
CA ILE A 4 5.71 0.71 2.76
C ILE A 4 4.87 1.76 3.47
N GLY A 5 4.47 2.83 2.77
CA GLY A 5 3.64 3.86 3.36
C GLY A 5 2.25 3.39 3.75
N HIS A 6 1.60 2.46 3.04
CA HIS A 6 0.32 1.88 3.50
C HIS A 6 0.47 1.19 4.86
N ASN A 7 1.50 0.35 5.00
CA ASN A 7 1.81 -0.30 6.28
C ASN A 7 2.17 0.70 7.38
N TYR A 8 2.93 1.75 7.02
CA TYR A 8 3.29 2.81 7.95
C TYR A 8 2.04 3.56 8.46
N ILE A 9 1.14 3.96 7.56
CA ILE A 9 -0.10 4.64 7.93
C ILE A 9 -0.96 3.76 8.84
N SER A 10 -1.08 2.47 8.56
CA SER A 10 -1.76 1.51 9.44
C SER A 10 -1.09 1.43 10.81
N TYR A 11 0.24 1.26 10.86
CA TYR A 11 1.02 1.23 12.10
C TYR A 11 0.79 2.48 12.97
N LYS A 12 0.87 3.67 12.36
CA LYS A 12 0.66 4.93 13.08
C LYS A 12 -0.79 5.12 13.53
N THR A 13 -1.74 4.70 12.70
CA THR A 13 -3.17 4.85 13.00
C THR A 13 -3.61 3.92 14.14
N LEU A 14 -3.15 2.67 14.12
CA LEU A 14 -3.52 1.66 15.12
C LEU A 14 -2.65 1.73 16.38
N GLY A 15 -1.43 2.28 16.26
CA GLY A 15 -0.46 2.40 17.35
C GLY A 15 0.41 1.15 17.56
N HIS A 16 0.20 0.12 16.75
CA HIS A 16 0.96 -1.14 16.77
C HIS A 16 1.01 -1.75 15.37
N ILE A 17 1.95 -2.67 15.18
CA ILE A 17 2.07 -3.49 13.98
C ILE A 17 2.15 -4.95 14.42
N ASN A 18 1.38 -5.81 13.76
CA ASN A 18 1.50 -7.25 13.86
C ASN A 18 1.24 -7.90 12.49
N ALA A 19 1.39 -9.21 12.38
CA ALA A 19 1.08 -9.97 11.17
C ALA A 19 -0.31 -9.65 10.56
N ASN A 20 -1.34 -9.46 11.40
CA ASN A 20 -2.70 -9.13 10.96
C ASN A 20 -2.80 -7.71 10.38
N THR A 21 -2.08 -6.74 10.96
CA THR A 21 -1.96 -5.39 10.41
C THR A 21 -1.31 -5.41 9.02
N LEU A 22 -0.27 -6.22 8.81
CA LEU A 22 0.38 -6.35 7.50
C LEU A 22 -0.56 -6.99 6.47
N ILE A 23 -1.21 -8.10 6.81
CA ILE A 23 -2.20 -8.75 5.93
C ILE A 23 -3.28 -7.75 5.53
N GLY A 24 -3.87 -7.06 6.49
CA GLY A 24 -4.92 -6.08 6.22
C GLY A 24 -4.46 -4.93 5.34
N SER A 25 -3.25 -4.41 5.54
CA SER A 25 -2.68 -3.33 4.69
C SER A 25 -2.44 -3.80 3.27
N HIS A 26 -2.18 -5.08 3.06
CA HIS A 26 -1.81 -5.64 1.76
C HIS A 26 -2.95 -6.33 1.01
N LEU A 27 -4.06 -6.68 1.67
CA LEU A 27 -5.22 -7.27 1.00
C LEU A 27 -5.71 -6.44 -0.19
N PRO A 28 -5.86 -5.11 -0.10
CA PRO A 28 -6.27 -4.31 -1.26
C PRO A 28 -5.23 -4.37 -2.40
N ASP A 29 -3.95 -4.48 -2.05
CA ASP A 29 -2.86 -4.70 -3.01
C ASP A 29 -2.93 -6.08 -3.70
N PHE A 30 -3.74 -7.06 -3.27
CA PHE A 30 -3.79 -8.34 -3.97
C PHE A 30 -4.18 -8.20 -5.43
N VAL A 31 -5.14 -7.34 -5.72
CA VAL A 31 -5.71 -7.19 -7.06
C VAL A 31 -4.71 -6.58 -8.05
N PRO A 32 -4.01 -5.48 -7.72
CA PRO A 32 -2.96 -4.98 -8.60
C PRO A 32 -1.70 -5.86 -8.65
N PHE A 33 -1.43 -6.70 -7.64
CA PHE A 33 -0.21 -7.52 -7.59
C PHE A 33 -0.39 -8.98 -8.04
N LEU A 34 -1.61 -9.50 -8.05
CA LEU A 34 -1.94 -10.87 -8.44
C LEU A 34 -3.10 -10.84 -9.43
N PRO A 35 -2.82 -10.74 -10.75
CA PRO A 35 -3.86 -10.80 -11.78
C PRO A 35 -4.71 -12.07 -11.72
N SER A 36 -4.17 -13.15 -11.15
CA SER A 36 -4.85 -14.43 -10.90
C SER A 36 -5.51 -14.51 -9.52
N SER A 37 -5.73 -13.38 -8.83
CA SER A 37 -6.34 -13.40 -7.50
C SER A 37 -7.77 -13.95 -7.56
N VAL A 38 -8.13 -14.75 -6.55
CA VAL A 38 -9.52 -15.22 -6.38
C VAL A 38 -10.44 -14.16 -5.75
N LEU A 39 -9.83 -13.08 -5.26
CA LEU A 39 -10.51 -11.90 -4.74
C LEU A 39 -10.46 -10.79 -5.79
N ASN A 40 -11.53 -10.01 -5.88
CA ASN A 40 -11.63 -8.87 -6.79
C ASN A 40 -11.50 -7.52 -6.06
N PHE A 41 -11.32 -6.44 -6.83
CA PHE A 41 -11.10 -5.09 -6.29
C PHE A 41 -12.15 -4.68 -5.26
N LYS A 42 -13.43 -4.89 -5.59
CA LYS A 42 -14.55 -4.55 -4.70
C LYS A 42 -14.48 -5.33 -3.39
N GLU A 43 -14.18 -6.63 -3.46
CA GLU A 43 -14.05 -7.48 -2.28
C GLU A 43 -12.98 -6.93 -1.31
N VAL A 44 -11.80 -6.54 -1.81
CA VAL A 44 -10.66 -6.16 -0.96
C VAL A 44 -10.49 -4.66 -0.70
N HIS A 45 -11.11 -3.76 -1.47
CA HIS A 45 -11.05 -2.31 -1.22
C HIS A 45 -12.31 -1.75 -0.55
N GLU A 46 -13.49 -2.37 -0.73
CA GLU A 46 -14.78 -1.76 -0.32
C GLU A 46 -15.43 -2.45 0.88
N ASN A 47 -15.15 -3.74 1.15
CA ASN A 47 -15.89 -4.51 2.15
C ASN A 47 -15.26 -4.51 3.57
N HIS A 48 -14.43 -3.52 3.91
CA HIS A 48 -13.67 -3.54 5.17
C HIS A 48 -14.60 -3.49 6.39
N GLN A 49 -15.78 -2.88 6.25
CA GLN A 49 -16.74 -2.74 7.34
C GLN A 49 -17.51 -4.04 7.60
N GLU A 50 -17.96 -4.70 6.54
CA GLU A 50 -18.59 -6.02 6.63
C GLU A 50 -17.60 -7.04 7.20
N LEU A 51 -16.34 -7.00 6.76
CA LEU A 51 -15.28 -7.84 7.29
C LEU A 51 -15.00 -7.52 8.76
N LEU A 52 -15.00 -6.24 9.15
CA LEU A 52 -14.85 -5.84 10.56
C LEU A 52 -15.94 -6.45 11.44
N ASN A 53 -17.20 -6.32 11.04
CA ASN A 53 -18.33 -6.87 11.79
C ASN A 53 -18.27 -8.40 11.89
N PHE A 54 -17.88 -9.06 10.80
CA PHE A 54 -17.71 -10.51 10.78
C PHE A 54 -16.57 -10.98 11.71
N ILE A 55 -15.40 -10.36 11.62
CA ILE A 55 -14.22 -10.73 12.43
C ILE A 55 -14.43 -10.38 13.89
N ALA A 56 -14.98 -9.19 14.21
CA ALA A 56 -15.26 -8.80 15.60
C ALA A 56 -16.15 -9.83 16.32
N LYS A 57 -17.11 -10.40 15.59
CA LYS A 57 -18.05 -11.40 16.15
C LYS A 57 -17.44 -12.80 16.26
N ASN A 58 -16.72 -13.25 15.24
CA ASN A 58 -16.35 -14.66 15.12
C ASN A 58 -14.85 -14.93 15.41
N TYR A 59 -13.98 -13.95 15.14
CA TYR A 59 -12.52 -14.10 15.19
C TYR A 59 -11.84 -12.83 15.77
N PRO A 60 -12.18 -12.40 17.01
CA PRO A 60 -11.78 -11.09 17.53
C PRO A 60 -10.25 -10.87 17.62
N SER A 61 -9.43 -11.93 17.65
CA SER A 61 -7.97 -11.84 17.59
C SER A 61 -7.43 -11.36 16.23
N PHE A 62 -8.25 -11.37 15.19
CA PHE A 62 -7.91 -10.96 13.82
C PHE A 62 -8.45 -9.56 13.47
N ILE A 63 -8.93 -8.81 14.45
CA ILE A 63 -9.58 -7.49 14.26
C ILE A 63 -8.70 -6.49 13.50
N ASP A 64 -7.38 -6.62 13.58
CA ASP A 64 -6.46 -5.72 12.91
C ASP A 64 -6.45 -5.88 11.38
N ILE A 65 -6.89 -7.03 10.83
CA ILE A 65 -7.00 -7.21 9.38
C ILE A 65 -7.97 -6.16 8.78
N PRO A 66 -9.26 -6.11 9.16
CA PRO A 66 -10.21 -5.17 8.57
C PRO A 66 -9.90 -3.72 8.95
N LEU A 67 -9.38 -3.46 10.15
CA LEU A 67 -8.98 -2.10 10.55
C LEU A 67 -7.83 -1.56 9.70
N SER A 68 -6.87 -2.41 9.37
CA SER A 68 -5.73 -2.06 8.53
C SER A 68 -6.13 -1.95 7.05
N MET A 69 -7.01 -2.82 6.58
CA MET A 69 -7.64 -2.71 5.25
C MET A 69 -8.39 -1.37 5.08
N MET A 70 -9.09 -0.91 6.13
CA MET A 70 -9.72 0.41 6.13
C MET A 70 -8.70 1.55 6.05
N CYS A 71 -7.54 1.44 6.72
CA CYS A 71 -6.46 2.43 6.66
C CYS A 71 -5.81 2.53 5.26
N HIS A 72 -5.94 1.49 4.43
CA HIS A 72 -5.54 1.53 3.02
C HIS A 72 -6.63 2.14 2.13
N SER A 73 -7.90 1.75 2.34
CA SER A 73 -9.06 1.98 1.45
C SER A 73 -9.21 3.36 0.80
N VAL A 74 -9.95 3.42 -0.30
CA VAL A 74 -10.26 4.67 -1.03
C VAL A 74 -11.22 5.59 -0.24
N GLU A 75 -12.07 5.02 0.63
CA GLU A 75 -13.09 5.78 1.36
C GLU A 75 -12.54 6.43 2.65
N PHE A 76 -11.67 5.71 3.37
CA PHE A 76 -11.17 6.12 4.69
C PHE A 76 -9.65 6.23 4.78
N GLY A 77 -8.94 5.54 3.90
CA GLY A 77 -7.52 5.26 4.01
C GLY A 77 -6.63 6.14 3.16
N ALA A 78 -5.38 5.71 3.04
CA ALA A 78 -4.34 6.42 2.30
C ALA A 78 -4.70 6.59 0.81
N ASP A 79 -5.41 5.64 0.20
CA ASP A 79 -5.76 5.68 -1.22
C ASP A 79 -6.70 6.83 -1.59
N GLU A 80 -7.49 7.35 -0.65
CA GLU A 80 -8.31 8.55 -0.85
C GLU A 80 -7.45 9.73 -1.36
N TYR A 81 -6.23 9.82 -0.86
CA TYR A 81 -5.31 10.91 -1.15
C TYR A 81 -4.39 10.64 -2.35
N ASN A 82 -4.60 9.53 -3.07
CA ASN A 82 -3.67 9.10 -4.12
C ASN A 82 -3.47 10.18 -5.20
N LYS A 83 -4.54 10.86 -5.60
CA LYS A 83 -4.48 11.95 -6.60
C LYS A 83 -4.08 13.30 -6.02
N ASP A 84 -4.26 13.48 -4.71
CA ASP A 84 -3.91 14.73 -4.03
C ASP A 84 -2.40 14.97 -4.00
N ILE A 85 -1.59 13.91 -4.03
CA ILE A 85 -0.12 14.02 -4.00
C ILE A 85 0.43 14.88 -5.13
N GLU A 86 -0.18 14.81 -6.32
CA GLU A 86 0.19 15.66 -7.45
C GLU A 86 -0.03 17.14 -7.11
N THR A 87 -1.16 17.46 -6.50
CA THR A 87 -1.47 18.84 -6.08
C THR A 87 -0.53 19.30 -4.98
N TRP A 88 -0.26 18.45 -3.97
CA TRP A 88 0.59 18.80 -2.82
C TRP A 88 2.05 19.01 -3.20
N LEU A 89 2.57 18.22 -4.13
CA LEU A 89 3.98 18.30 -4.53
C LEU A 89 4.21 19.31 -5.64
N LEU A 90 3.37 19.27 -6.68
CA LEU A 90 3.62 20.01 -7.91
C LEU A 90 3.04 21.41 -7.88
N GLU A 91 1.99 21.69 -7.10
CA GLU A 91 1.40 23.04 -6.95
C GLU A 91 1.11 23.72 -8.31
N ASN A 92 0.58 22.97 -9.28
CA ASN A 92 0.35 23.40 -10.67
C ASN A 92 1.61 23.73 -11.49
N ASN A 93 2.81 23.36 -11.04
CA ASN A 93 4.05 23.46 -11.79
C ASN A 93 4.06 22.47 -12.98
N LYS A 94 3.55 22.94 -14.13
CA LYS A 94 3.45 22.14 -15.36
C LYS A 94 4.81 21.71 -15.90
N ASP A 95 5.85 22.53 -15.76
CA ASP A 95 7.18 22.21 -16.27
C ASP A 95 7.81 21.06 -15.51
N LEU A 96 7.71 21.08 -14.17
CA LEU A 96 8.16 19.98 -13.33
C LEU A 96 7.34 18.71 -13.60
N LYS A 97 6.02 18.83 -13.72
CA LYS A 97 5.14 17.71 -14.09
C LYS A 97 5.55 17.07 -15.42
N ASN A 98 5.75 17.90 -16.46
CA ASN A 98 6.21 17.46 -17.78
C ASN A 98 7.59 16.78 -17.70
N LYS A 99 8.51 17.32 -16.89
CA LYS A 99 9.85 16.75 -16.68
C LYS A 99 9.77 15.35 -16.09
N ILE A 100 9.02 15.17 -15.00
CA ILE A 100 8.84 13.87 -14.34
C ILE A 100 8.18 12.88 -15.30
N ALA A 101 7.12 13.28 -16.00
CA ALA A 101 6.45 12.43 -17.00
C ALA A 101 7.42 11.94 -18.09
N ARG A 102 8.29 12.82 -18.63
CA ARG A 102 9.31 12.42 -19.61
C ARG A 102 10.33 11.44 -19.02
N MET A 103 10.68 11.57 -17.75
CA MET A 103 11.57 10.62 -17.09
C MET A 103 10.89 9.26 -16.91
N ILE A 104 9.60 9.23 -16.53
CA ILE A 104 8.79 8.00 -16.45
C ILE A 104 8.72 7.31 -17.82
N THR A 105 8.42 8.04 -18.90
CA THR A 105 8.42 7.53 -20.29
C THR A 105 9.74 6.83 -20.61
N LYS A 106 10.88 7.47 -20.30
CA LYS A 106 12.22 6.92 -20.57
C LYS A 106 12.58 5.73 -19.70
N ALA A 107 12.20 5.75 -18.43
CA ALA A 107 12.49 4.68 -17.48
C ALA A 107 11.64 3.45 -17.75
N SER A 108 10.38 3.65 -18.15
CA SER A 108 9.36 2.59 -18.15
C SER A 108 8.92 2.13 -19.54
N ASN A 109 9.45 2.79 -20.58
CA ASN A 109 9.14 2.52 -21.98
C ASN A 109 7.62 2.58 -22.29
N ILE A 110 6.92 3.51 -21.64
CA ILE A 110 5.48 3.78 -21.85
C ILE A 110 5.29 5.11 -22.59
N SER A 111 4.08 5.34 -23.13
CA SER A 111 3.75 6.61 -23.77
C SER A 111 3.81 7.79 -22.80
N TYR A 112 3.99 9.00 -23.34
CA TYR A 112 3.98 10.22 -22.53
C TYR A 112 2.62 10.44 -21.86
N GLU A 113 1.54 10.11 -22.55
CA GLU A 113 0.16 10.25 -22.07
C GLU A 113 -0.09 9.33 -20.87
N THR A 114 0.35 8.07 -20.94
CA THR A 114 0.27 7.12 -19.84
C THR A 114 1.16 7.55 -18.67
N ALA A 115 2.37 8.05 -18.95
CA ALA A 115 3.26 8.58 -17.93
C ALA A 115 2.68 9.82 -17.22
N TYR A 116 2.11 10.76 -17.98
CA TYR A 116 1.62 12.05 -17.48
C TYR A 116 0.29 11.95 -16.73
N GLY A 117 -0.59 11.05 -17.17
CA GLY A 117 -1.91 10.84 -16.59
C GLY A 117 -1.90 9.72 -15.53
N PRO A 118 -2.14 8.47 -15.93
CA PRO A 118 -2.41 7.38 -15.00
C PRO A 118 -1.20 6.89 -14.18
N ARG A 119 0.05 7.18 -14.57
CA ARG A 119 1.23 6.68 -13.83
C ARG A 119 1.90 7.71 -12.94
N LEU A 120 1.77 9.00 -13.19
CA LEU A 120 2.53 10.04 -12.49
C LEU A 120 2.42 9.94 -10.96
N HIS A 121 1.20 9.93 -10.43
CA HIS A 121 0.96 9.84 -8.98
C HIS A 121 1.59 8.58 -8.38
N ASN A 122 1.63 7.45 -9.09
CA ASN A 122 2.26 6.23 -8.58
C ASN A 122 3.75 6.44 -8.31
N TYR A 123 4.47 7.07 -9.23
CA TYR A 123 5.90 7.38 -9.03
C TYR A 123 6.11 8.45 -7.96
N LEU A 124 5.19 9.42 -7.82
CA LEU A 124 5.26 10.39 -6.72
C LEU A 124 5.10 9.71 -5.35
N TRP A 125 4.20 8.73 -5.25
CA TRP A 125 4.02 7.93 -4.03
C TRP A 125 5.21 7.03 -3.72
N CYS A 126 5.92 6.50 -4.73
CA CYS A 126 7.19 5.82 -4.50
C CYS A 126 8.24 6.73 -3.81
N GLY A 127 8.10 8.06 -3.92
CA GLY A 127 8.92 9.01 -3.16
C GLY A 127 8.73 8.90 -1.65
N ILE A 128 7.53 8.56 -1.17
CA ILE A 128 7.25 8.27 0.25
C ILE A 128 7.93 6.97 0.68
N ASP A 129 7.82 5.92 -0.13
CA ASP A 129 8.53 4.66 0.15
C ASP A 129 10.06 4.90 0.21
N PHE A 130 10.62 5.67 -0.71
CA PHE A 130 12.03 6.07 -0.69
C PHE A 130 12.40 6.85 0.59
N TYR A 131 11.56 7.80 0.98
CA TYR A 131 11.76 8.56 2.22
C TYR A 131 11.76 7.63 3.45
N LEU A 132 10.82 6.68 3.52
CA LEU A 132 10.72 5.70 4.59
C LEU A 132 11.92 4.74 4.62
N ILE A 133 12.44 4.33 3.46
CA ILE A 133 13.64 3.48 3.37
C ILE A 133 14.88 4.26 3.83
N LYS A 134 15.09 5.47 3.31
CA LYS A 134 16.29 6.28 3.59
C LYS A 134 16.37 6.74 5.04
N ASN A 135 15.24 7.20 5.59
CA ASN A 135 15.20 7.75 6.94
C ASN A 135 14.87 6.70 8.00
N ASN A 136 14.29 5.56 7.58
CA ASN A 136 13.87 4.43 8.41
C ASN A 136 13.34 4.84 9.80
N PRO A 137 12.32 5.74 9.85
CA PRO A 137 11.83 6.24 11.12
C PRO A 137 11.35 5.06 11.97
N GLU A 138 11.73 5.03 13.24
CA GLU A 138 11.34 3.97 14.19
C GLU A 138 11.74 2.54 13.78
N ASN A 139 12.70 2.37 12.86
CA ASN A 139 13.11 1.07 12.29
C ASN A 139 11.95 0.30 11.65
N ILE A 140 11.00 1.00 11.01
CA ILE A 140 9.77 0.42 10.48
C ILE A 140 9.99 -0.73 9.50
N THR A 141 11.03 -0.69 8.67
CA THR A 141 11.26 -1.75 7.69
C THR A 141 11.64 -3.07 8.36
N ASP A 142 12.39 -3.01 9.47
CA ASP A 142 12.78 -4.19 10.24
C ASP A 142 11.60 -4.76 11.01
N LYS A 143 10.76 -3.89 11.60
CA LYS A 143 9.50 -4.29 12.25
C LYS A 143 8.58 -5.02 11.27
N PHE A 144 8.42 -4.50 10.06
CA PHE A 144 7.57 -5.14 9.04
C PHE A 144 8.16 -6.49 8.60
N ALA A 145 9.48 -6.56 8.42
CA ALA A 145 10.15 -7.81 8.06
C ALA A 145 10.03 -8.89 9.17
N GLU A 146 10.02 -8.50 10.44
CA GLU A 146 9.79 -9.41 11.56
C GLU A 146 8.36 -9.93 11.56
N GLU A 147 7.37 -9.05 11.45
CA GLU A 147 5.95 -9.44 11.48
C GLU A 147 5.52 -10.29 10.28
N LEU A 148 6.14 -10.12 9.11
CA LEU A 148 5.91 -11.04 7.97
C LEU A 148 6.20 -12.50 8.32
N LYS A 149 7.22 -12.76 9.15
CA LYS A 149 7.61 -14.12 9.55
C LYS A 149 6.57 -14.76 10.47
N ASN A 150 5.74 -13.94 11.10
CA ASN A 150 4.70 -14.35 12.04
C ASN A 150 3.33 -14.58 11.36
N ILE A 151 3.22 -14.37 10.04
CA ILE A 151 1.96 -14.59 9.32
C ILE A 151 1.58 -16.08 9.34
N ASN A 152 0.44 -16.39 9.95
CA ASN A 152 -0.20 -17.70 9.86
C ASN A 152 -1.09 -17.77 8.62
N TYR A 153 -0.49 -18.12 7.46
CA TYR A 153 -1.19 -18.17 6.18
C TYR A 153 -2.43 -19.10 6.19
N PRO A 154 -2.35 -20.36 6.66
CA PRO A 154 -3.52 -21.25 6.68
C PRO A 154 -4.69 -20.68 7.49
N GLU A 155 -4.46 -20.23 8.72
CA GLU A 155 -5.51 -19.73 9.60
C GLU A 155 -6.15 -18.44 9.06
N THR A 156 -5.31 -17.52 8.57
CA THR A 156 -5.80 -16.30 7.91
C THR A 156 -6.66 -16.63 6.69
N ALA A 157 -6.23 -17.61 5.88
CA ALA A 157 -6.96 -18.00 4.68
C ALA A 157 -8.31 -18.64 5.01
N GLU A 158 -8.42 -19.44 6.08
CA GLU A 158 -9.70 -19.99 6.54
C GLU A 158 -10.69 -18.90 6.93
N ILE A 159 -10.24 -17.90 7.68
CA ILE A 159 -11.08 -16.78 8.13
C ILE A 159 -11.58 -15.95 6.94
N LEU A 160 -10.67 -15.58 6.04
CA LEU A 160 -11.02 -14.80 4.86
C LEU A 160 -11.91 -15.62 3.90
N ALA A 161 -11.70 -16.93 3.80
CA ALA A 161 -12.51 -17.81 2.96
C ALA A 161 -13.94 -17.93 3.47
N ASP A 162 -14.14 -18.00 4.79
CA ASP A 162 -15.48 -17.99 5.36
C ASP A 162 -16.19 -16.66 5.08
N PHE A 163 -15.50 -15.52 5.21
CA PHE A 163 -16.11 -14.24 4.88
C PHE A 163 -16.45 -14.10 3.38
N TYR A 164 -15.46 -14.28 2.50
CA TYR A 164 -15.61 -14.07 1.05
C TYR A 164 -16.29 -15.23 0.31
N LYS A 165 -16.59 -16.33 1.01
CA LYS A 165 -17.18 -17.56 0.45
C LYS A 165 -16.36 -18.12 -0.71
N LYS A 166 -15.05 -18.27 -0.49
CA LYS A 166 -14.07 -18.83 -1.45
C LYS A 166 -13.42 -20.09 -0.90
N GLY A 167 -12.60 -20.76 -1.72
CA GLY A 167 -11.77 -21.87 -1.26
C GLY A 167 -10.64 -21.37 -0.34
N PRO A 168 -10.48 -21.92 0.88
CA PRO A 168 -9.38 -21.52 1.77
C PRO A 168 -8.01 -21.78 1.14
N LYS A 169 -7.87 -22.84 0.35
CA LYS A 169 -6.60 -23.13 -0.32
C LYS A 169 -6.24 -22.08 -1.38
N ASP A 170 -7.23 -21.54 -2.08
CA ASP A 170 -7.00 -20.51 -3.09
C ASP A 170 -6.58 -19.19 -2.47
N ILE A 171 -7.22 -18.80 -1.35
CA ILE A 171 -6.82 -17.61 -0.58
C ILE A 171 -5.44 -17.81 0.03
N GLU A 172 -5.13 -19.00 0.58
CA GLU A 172 -3.80 -19.30 1.13
C GLU A 172 -2.72 -19.13 0.06
N ASN A 173 -2.96 -19.68 -1.15
CA ASN A 173 -2.03 -19.54 -2.27
C ASN A 173 -1.84 -18.06 -2.65
N ASN A 174 -2.92 -17.28 -2.77
CA ASN A 174 -2.82 -15.84 -3.02
C ASN A 174 -2.02 -15.09 -1.95
N LEU A 175 -2.27 -15.34 -0.66
CA LEU A 175 -1.49 -14.72 0.42
C LEU A 175 -0.01 -15.05 0.26
N ARG A 176 0.33 -16.34 0.04
CA ARG A 176 1.72 -16.76 -0.11
C ARG A 176 2.38 -16.16 -1.34
N ASP A 177 1.69 -16.13 -2.48
CA ASP A 177 2.22 -15.58 -3.72
C ASP A 177 2.49 -14.08 -3.55
N HIS A 178 1.54 -13.34 -2.97
CA HIS A 178 1.68 -11.91 -2.70
C HIS A 178 2.86 -11.61 -1.79
N PHE A 179 2.95 -12.29 -0.65
CA PHE A 179 4.02 -12.08 0.32
C PHE A 179 5.36 -12.71 -0.10
N THR A 180 5.40 -13.54 -1.14
CA THR A 180 6.65 -13.94 -1.81
C THR A 180 7.18 -12.81 -2.70
N ILE A 181 6.29 -12.04 -3.34
CA ILE A 181 6.66 -10.86 -4.12
C ILE A 181 7.13 -9.74 -3.19
N ILE A 182 6.44 -9.56 -2.06
CA ILE A 182 6.73 -8.54 -1.04
C ILE A 182 7.66 -9.13 0.01
N ASN A 183 8.96 -9.04 -0.22
CA ASN A 183 9.94 -9.36 0.81
C ASN A 183 10.51 -8.07 1.41
N PHE A 184 10.13 -7.69 2.64
CA PHE A 184 10.68 -6.47 3.28
C PHE A 184 12.19 -6.52 3.53
N GLU A 185 12.82 -7.69 3.59
CA GLU A 185 14.28 -7.79 3.61
C GLU A 185 14.91 -7.26 2.30
N THR A 186 14.12 -7.22 1.22
CA THR A 186 14.48 -6.61 -0.07
C THR A 186 14.09 -5.13 -0.20
N PHE A 187 13.60 -4.46 0.84
CA PHE A 187 13.35 -3.01 0.81
C PHE A 187 14.34 -2.19 1.62
N ARG A 188 15.53 -2.74 1.90
CA ARG A 188 16.58 -2.05 2.68
C ARG A 188 17.27 -0.90 1.97
N ASN A 189 17.10 -0.78 0.66
CA ASN A 189 17.70 0.28 -0.15
C ASN A 189 16.89 0.52 -1.43
N GLU A 190 17.20 1.64 -2.07
CA GLU A 190 16.59 2.19 -3.28
C GLU A 190 16.64 1.21 -4.45
N LYS A 191 17.77 0.51 -4.61
CA LYS A 191 17.95 -0.45 -5.70
C LYS A 191 17.00 -1.64 -5.54
N SER A 192 16.95 -2.21 -4.34
CA SER A 192 16.11 -3.38 -4.08
C SER A 192 14.62 -3.03 -4.15
N PHE A 193 14.21 -1.84 -3.68
CA PHE A 193 12.86 -1.31 -3.92
C PHE A 193 12.58 -1.11 -5.42
N THR A 194 13.50 -0.54 -6.18
CA THR A 194 13.29 -0.33 -7.62
C THR A 194 13.15 -1.65 -8.39
N ILE A 195 13.87 -2.70 -7.98
CA ILE A 195 13.71 -4.06 -8.54
C ILE A 195 12.30 -4.58 -8.28
N PHE A 196 11.78 -4.41 -7.06
CA PHE A 196 10.41 -4.75 -6.76
C PHE A 196 9.41 -3.94 -7.58
N TRP A 197 9.61 -2.62 -7.67
CA TRP A 197 8.74 -1.75 -8.45
C TRP A 197 8.70 -2.17 -9.93
N SER A 198 9.84 -2.57 -10.49
CA SER A 198 9.91 -3.14 -11.84
C SER A 198 9.10 -4.43 -11.98
N LYS A 199 9.21 -5.37 -11.02
CA LYS A 199 8.40 -6.60 -11.01
C LYS A 199 6.91 -6.29 -10.93
N PHE A 200 6.52 -5.37 -10.06
CA PHE A 200 5.14 -4.93 -9.93
C PHE A 200 4.59 -4.35 -11.23
N LEU A 201 5.32 -3.42 -11.86
CA LEU A 201 4.89 -2.83 -13.12
C LEU A 201 4.69 -3.90 -14.20
N SER A 202 5.57 -4.91 -14.23
CA SER A 202 5.46 -6.02 -15.18
C SER A 202 4.29 -6.98 -14.92
N SER A 203 3.77 -7.01 -13.68
CA SER A 203 2.59 -7.82 -13.34
C SER A 203 1.27 -7.09 -13.56
N LEU A 204 1.29 -5.78 -13.80
CA LEU A 204 0.09 -5.04 -14.19
C LEU A 204 -0.46 -5.57 -15.52
N GLN A 205 -1.76 -5.41 -15.74
CA GLN A 205 -2.40 -5.84 -16.97
C GLN A 205 -1.76 -5.22 -18.23
N GLU A 206 -1.26 -3.99 -18.13
CA GLU A 206 -0.58 -3.32 -19.23
C GLU A 206 0.84 -3.85 -19.49
N GLY A 207 1.42 -4.61 -18.56
CA GLY A 207 2.75 -5.21 -18.69
C GLY A 207 3.87 -4.18 -18.79
N ASP A 208 3.78 -3.10 -18.01
CA ASP A 208 4.77 -2.03 -18.02
C ASP A 208 6.16 -2.59 -17.66
N SER A 209 7.21 -2.08 -18.30
CA SER A 209 8.59 -2.46 -17.97
C SER A 209 9.27 -1.33 -17.20
N LEU A 210 10.34 -1.61 -16.46
CA LEU A 210 11.16 -0.55 -15.85
C LEU A 210 12.64 -0.91 -15.98
N ASP A 211 13.38 -0.05 -16.69
CA ASP A 211 14.85 -0.04 -16.68
C ASP A 211 15.31 0.35 -15.28
N ILE A 212 15.96 -0.58 -14.57
CA ILE A 212 16.30 -0.42 -13.16
C ILE A 212 17.17 0.82 -12.90
N ASN A 213 18.18 1.07 -13.74
CA ASN A 213 19.09 2.19 -13.52
C ASN A 213 18.39 3.53 -13.77
N LYS A 214 17.56 3.61 -14.82
CA LYS A 214 16.75 4.82 -15.06
C LYS A 214 15.67 4.99 -14.00
N GLY A 215 15.11 3.89 -13.50
CA GLY A 215 14.14 3.86 -12.41
C GLY A 215 14.71 4.43 -11.12
N ILE A 216 15.92 3.99 -10.73
CA ILE A 216 16.63 4.53 -9.56
C ILE A 216 16.82 6.04 -9.72
N ASN A 217 17.40 6.49 -10.84
CA ASN A 217 17.62 7.92 -11.09
C ASN A 217 16.32 8.74 -11.06
N LEU A 218 15.21 8.18 -11.55
CA LEU A 218 13.90 8.81 -11.51
C LEU A 218 13.36 8.92 -10.08
N LEU A 219 13.40 7.84 -9.31
CA LEU A 219 12.89 7.84 -7.94
C LEU A 219 13.76 8.68 -7.00
N GLU A 220 15.08 8.68 -7.19
CA GLU A 220 16.00 9.61 -6.51
C GLU A 220 15.70 11.07 -6.87
N PHE A 221 15.51 11.37 -8.16
CA PHE A 221 15.12 12.71 -8.58
C PHE A 221 13.82 13.18 -7.93
N ILE A 222 12.80 12.30 -7.87
CA ILE A 222 11.54 12.60 -7.18
C ILE A 222 11.80 12.84 -5.70
N TYR A 223 12.51 11.93 -5.02
CA TYR A 223 12.84 12.05 -3.61
C TYR A 223 13.54 13.39 -3.29
N GLU A 224 14.62 13.72 -4.01
CA GLU A 224 15.43 14.92 -3.77
C GLU A 224 14.66 16.20 -4.07
N THR A 225 13.87 16.21 -5.15
CA THR A 225 13.08 17.38 -5.55
C THR A 225 12.09 17.80 -4.46
N PHE A 226 11.60 16.85 -3.66
CA PHE A 226 10.59 17.07 -2.65
C PHE A 226 11.04 16.69 -1.23
N GLU A 227 12.35 16.62 -0.99
CA GLU A 227 12.93 16.12 0.26
C GLU A 227 12.34 16.78 1.51
N SER A 228 12.16 18.11 1.46
CA SER A 228 11.60 18.91 2.57
C SER A 228 10.09 18.73 2.78
N LYS A 229 9.38 18.09 1.84
CA LYS A 229 7.92 17.92 1.87
C LYS A 229 7.46 16.54 2.36
N TRP A 230 8.30 15.50 2.25
CA TRP A 230 7.88 14.11 2.51
C TRP A 230 7.33 13.88 3.92
N LYS A 231 8.05 14.36 4.93
CA LYS A 231 7.61 14.25 6.33
C LYS A 231 6.23 14.84 6.54
N ASN A 232 5.99 16.05 6.02
CA ASN A 232 4.70 16.74 6.16
C ASN A 232 3.59 16.00 5.41
N ILE A 233 3.85 15.48 4.21
CA ILE A 233 2.87 14.68 3.46
C ILE A 233 2.48 13.43 4.25
N LEU A 234 3.46 12.75 4.84
CA LEU A 234 3.24 11.56 5.64
C LEU A 234 2.42 11.88 6.90
N GLU A 235 2.80 12.89 7.67
CA GLU A 235 2.09 13.35 8.86
C GLU A 235 0.66 13.81 8.53
N LYS A 236 0.47 14.51 7.41
CA LYS A 236 -0.85 14.94 6.95
C LYS A 236 -1.73 13.74 6.61
N THR A 237 -1.18 12.74 5.93
CA THR A 237 -1.91 11.51 5.57
C THR A 237 -2.25 10.71 6.82
N GLU A 238 -1.29 10.53 7.73
CA GLU A 238 -1.46 9.89 9.04
C GLU A 238 -2.61 10.53 9.83
N ASN A 239 -2.58 11.85 9.99
CA ASN A 239 -3.59 12.56 10.78
C ASN A 239 -4.99 12.40 10.17
N LYS A 240 -5.12 12.54 8.86
CA LYS A 240 -6.41 12.41 8.17
C LYS A 240 -6.99 11.00 8.26
N VAL A 241 -6.18 9.98 7.96
CA VAL A 241 -6.60 8.57 8.06
C VAL A 241 -6.91 8.23 9.52
N GLY A 242 -6.04 8.63 10.45
CA GLY A 242 -6.23 8.40 11.88
C GLY A 242 -7.52 9.01 12.43
N GLU A 243 -7.87 10.24 12.06
CA GLU A 243 -9.13 10.87 12.45
C GLU A 243 -10.34 10.11 11.91
N LYS A 244 -10.32 9.72 10.64
CA LYS A 244 -11.42 8.99 9.99
C LYS A 244 -11.62 7.61 10.61
N THR A 245 -10.54 6.83 10.72
CA THR A 245 -10.54 5.51 11.34
C THR A 245 -11.05 5.56 12.78
N LYS A 246 -10.59 6.53 13.60
CA LYS A 246 -11.08 6.71 14.97
C LYS A 246 -12.58 7.03 15.02
N ARG A 247 -13.06 7.96 14.19
CA ARG A 247 -14.49 8.30 14.13
C ARG A 247 -15.33 7.10 13.75
N PHE A 248 -14.87 6.31 12.79
CA PHE A 248 -15.52 5.09 12.36
C PHE A 248 -15.62 4.07 13.50
N ILE A 249 -14.50 3.75 14.15
CA ILE A 249 -14.47 2.81 15.28
C ILE A 249 -15.40 3.28 16.42
N ILE A 250 -15.40 4.58 16.74
CA ILE A 250 -16.29 5.14 17.77
C ILE A 250 -17.77 4.96 17.39
N ASN A 251 -18.11 5.20 16.13
CA ASN A 251 -19.49 5.05 15.65
C ASN A 251 -19.94 3.59 15.63
N GLU A 252 -19.06 2.67 15.24
CA GLU A 252 -19.38 1.24 15.20
C GLU A 252 -19.42 0.61 16.59
N ARG A 253 -18.59 1.06 17.54
CA ARG A 253 -18.71 0.68 18.97
C ARG A 253 -20.04 1.08 19.61
N ARG A 254 -20.72 2.10 19.08
CA ARG A 254 -22.08 2.46 19.52
C ARG A 254 -23.15 1.56 18.92
N ARG A 255 -22.84 0.86 17.83
CA ARG A 255 -23.76 -0.04 17.09
C ARG A 255 -23.59 -1.50 17.47
N VAL A 256 -22.36 -1.89 17.76
CA VAL A 256 -21.94 -3.24 18.13
C VAL A 256 -21.41 -3.15 19.55
N SER A 257 -22.08 -3.77 20.51
CA SER A 257 -21.61 -3.85 21.89
C SER A 257 -20.32 -4.68 21.92
N PHE A 258 -19.17 -4.01 21.82
CA PHE A 258 -17.84 -4.61 22.04
C PHE A 258 -17.64 -4.98 23.51
#